data_AF-A0A374VDJ8-F1
#
_entry.id   AF-A0A374VDJ8-F1
#
_cell.length_a   1.000
_cell.length_b   1.000
_cell.length_c   1.000
_cell.angle_alpha   90.00
_cell.angle_beta   90.00
_cell.angle_gamma   90.00
#
_symmetry.space_group_name_H-M   'P 1'
#
loop_
_entity.id
_entity.type
_entity.pdbx_description
1 polymer ?
#
loop_
_entity_poly.entity_id
_entity_poly.type
_entity_poly.pdbx_seq_one_letter_code
_entity_poly.pdbx_strand_id
1 'polypeptide(L)'
;MKTHYIFKIVGLSFFLSLTGILSGFGQVNVENTLWDDEDFLLTPEYEVVKSDSIESIIFKSLSYKGHRKSVFAYYATPGMLDGNISGDKKLPGIILVHGGGGMAFRDWVVQWAKRGYAALALDTRGNGADKKHIAGGFEEKGGETPYFDVTLPLKEQWLYQAVGDVIKAHTLLLSFPEVDKKRTAITGISWGGVLTCIVSSLDARFKVAVPVYGCGFLGESGRMKQQLDALAEKDRDTWLAQYDPSVYLSRMKRPILFLNGTNDVHFYLSSMTRSAALAKKSRLLIKRGLRHSHKYGWSNEEISAFVNQYLGKEEALPCIRKESIGNGVVKGQVSSPVSIEKVTLYYTTSEGAVADTYHWRSVSGDLYGRNWEVTVPDGAKIWFVNLTDTRGYQISGKVYRR
;
A
#
# COMPACT_ATOMS: atom_id res chain seq x y z
N MET A 1 26.11 -36.78 51.03
CA MET A 1 25.62 -35.40 50.86
C MET A 1 26.61 -34.67 49.93
N LYS A 2 26.20 -34.32 48.69
CA LYS A 2 26.81 -33.31 47.79
C LYS A 2 28.28 -33.54 47.35
N THR A 3 28.75 -33.36 46.12
CA THR A 3 28.24 -32.93 44.80
C THR A 3 29.34 -33.36 43.80
N HIS A 4 29.01 -33.95 42.64
CA HIS A 4 29.98 -34.10 41.54
C HIS A 4 29.60 -33.12 40.43
N TYR A 5 30.51 -32.19 40.13
CA TYR A 5 30.40 -31.29 39.00
C TYR A 5 30.80 -32.04 37.72
N ILE A 6 29.86 -32.19 36.78
CA ILE A 6 30.14 -32.71 35.43
C ILE A 6 30.40 -31.50 34.53
N PHE A 7 31.66 -31.35 34.11
CA PHE A 7 32.02 -30.51 32.97
C PHE A 7 31.55 -31.21 31.68
N LYS A 8 30.64 -30.58 30.93
CA LYS A 8 30.35 -30.98 29.53
C LYS A 8 31.21 -30.14 28.59
N ILE A 9 32.17 -30.81 27.95
CA ILE A 9 32.96 -30.30 26.84
C ILE A 9 32.02 -30.10 25.65
N VAL A 10 31.97 -28.87 25.11
CA VAL A 10 31.26 -28.55 23.86
C VAL A 10 32.20 -28.89 22.70
N GLY A 11 31.85 -29.96 21.96
CA GLY A 11 32.51 -30.30 20.71
C GLY A 11 32.19 -29.29 19.62
N LEU A 12 33.23 -28.67 19.07
CA LEU A 12 33.19 -27.73 17.96
C LEU A 12 32.98 -28.49 16.65
N SER A 13 31.75 -28.57 16.15
CA SER A 13 31.47 -29.12 14.82
C SER A 13 31.66 -28.05 13.75
N PHE A 14 32.76 -28.17 13.00
CA PHE A 14 32.99 -27.47 11.73
C PHE A 14 31.90 -27.87 10.72
N PHE A 15 30.98 -26.96 10.39
CA PHE A 15 30.13 -27.10 9.21
C PHE A 15 30.79 -26.35 8.05
N LEU A 16 31.34 -27.11 7.09
CA LEU A 16 31.66 -26.58 5.77
C LEU A 16 30.37 -26.07 5.12
N SER A 17 30.31 -24.77 4.83
CA SER A 17 29.24 -24.18 4.05
C SER A 17 29.35 -24.62 2.59
N LEU A 18 28.57 -25.62 2.20
CA LEU A 18 28.29 -25.88 0.80
C LEU A 18 27.36 -24.77 0.31
N THR A 19 27.88 -23.84 -0.50
CA THR A 19 27.12 -22.84 -1.24
C THR A 19 26.28 -23.53 -2.31
N GLY A 20 25.16 -24.11 -1.87
CA GLY A 20 24.08 -24.60 -2.72
C GLY A 20 23.15 -23.45 -3.09
N ILE A 21 23.02 -23.21 -4.39
CA ILE A 21 22.07 -22.30 -5.02
C ILE A 21 20.66 -22.55 -4.46
N LEU A 22 20.14 -21.61 -3.66
CA LEU A 22 18.73 -21.48 -3.29
C LEU A 22 18.22 -20.15 -3.86
N SER A 23 17.98 -20.14 -5.18
CA SER A 23 17.20 -19.10 -5.82
C SER A 23 15.75 -19.14 -5.33
N GLY A 24 15.25 -18.03 -4.76
CA GLY A 24 13.83 -17.66 -4.94
C GLY A 24 12.96 -17.26 -3.73
N PHE A 25 13.49 -16.88 -2.56
CA PHE A 25 12.63 -16.42 -1.44
C PHE A 25 12.97 -15.08 -0.78
N GLY A 26 14.03 -14.38 -1.21
CA GLY A 26 14.33 -13.02 -0.77
C GLY A 26 14.62 -12.14 -1.97
N GLN A 27 13.72 -11.23 -2.32
CA GLN A 27 14.03 -10.24 -3.35
C GLN A 27 13.40 -8.90 -2.99
N VAL A 28 14.09 -8.20 -2.09
CA VAL A 28 13.99 -6.74 -2.04
C VAL A 28 14.94 -6.23 -3.13
N ASN A 29 14.38 -5.71 -4.22
CA ASN A 29 15.10 -5.24 -5.38
C ASN A 29 15.32 -3.72 -5.28
N VAL A 30 16.37 -3.36 -4.56
CA VAL A 30 16.82 -1.98 -4.32
C VAL A 30 18.06 -1.63 -5.13
N GLU A 31 18.52 -2.51 -6.01
CA GLU A 31 19.64 -2.23 -6.90
C GLU A 31 19.35 -0.99 -7.76
N ASN A 32 20.35 -0.11 -7.87
CA ASN A 32 20.24 1.17 -8.57
C ASN A 32 19.07 2.02 -8.05
N THR A 33 18.88 2.07 -6.74
CA THR A 33 17.93 2.96 -6.05
C THR A 33 18.61 3.66 -4.90
N LEU A 34 17.90 4.56 -4.22
CA LEU A 34 18.42 5.26 -3.05
C LEU A 34 18.80 4.35 -1.89
N TRP A 35 18.25 3.12 -1.85
CA TRP A 35 18.44 2.17 -0.74
C TRP A 35 19.29 0.96 -1.14
N ASP A 36 20.17 1.09 -2.15
CA ASP A 36 21.00 0.00 -2.66
C ASP A 36 22.02 -0.54 -1.63
N ASP A 37 22.41 0.28 -0.66
CA ASP A 37 23.33 -0.06 0.42
C ASP A 37 22.64 -0.56 1.72
N GLU A 38 21.30 -0.65 1.74
CA GLU A 38 20.54 -1.07 2.92
C GLU A 38 20.29 -2.58 2.97
N ASP A 39 20.61 -3.21 4.10
CA ASP A 39 20.25 -4.61 4.35
C ASP A 39 18.81 -4.71 4.88
N PHE A 40 17.86 -4.95 3.98
CA PHE A 40 16.46 -5.16 4.31
C PHE A 40 16.10 -6.59 4.74
N LEU A 41 16.97 -7.57 4.51
CA LEU A 41 16.68 -8.98 4.79
C LEU A 41 17.00 -9.36 6.24
N LEU A 42 17.90 -8.63 6.90
CA LEU A 42 18.13 -8.78 8.33
C LEU A 42 16.88 -8.42 9.14
N THR A 43 16.40 -9.38 9.93
CA THR A 43 15.30 -9.19 10.90
C THR A 43 15.66 -8.08 11.88
N PRO A 44 14.82 -7.05 12.04
CA PRO A 44 15.09 -6.01 13.02
C PRO A 44 14.92 -6.52 14.45
N GLU A 45 15.75 -6.01 15.37
CA GLU A 45 15.48 -6.12 16.80
C GLU A 45 14.15 -5.44 17.12
N TYR A 46 13.39 -6.03 18.05
CA TYR A 46 12.13 -5.46 18.50
C TYR A 46 11.85 -5.82 19.96
N GLU A 47 11.00 -5.01 20.58
CA GLU A 47 10.46 -5.24 21.92
C GLU A 47 8.94 -5.07 21.91
N VAL A 48 8.24 -5.87 22.71
CA VAL A 48 6.80 -5.70 22.96
C VAL A 48 6.66 -4.77 24.15
N VAL A 49 6.20 -3.53 23.91
CA VAL A 49 6.06 -2.51 24.96
C VAL A 49 4.73 -2.60 25.72
N LYS A 50 3.71 -3.20 25.09
CA LYS A 50 2.41 -3.48 25.71
C LYS A 50 1.77 -4.67 25.01
N SER A 51 1.19 -5.57 25.79
CA SER A 51 0.36 -6.67 25.27
C SER A 51 -1.02 -6.62 25.95
N ASP A 52 -2.07 -6.49 25.15
CA ASP A 52 -3.47 -6.62 25.58
C ASP A 52 -4.21 -7.64 24.69
N SER A 53 -5.26 -7.23 23.96
CA SER A 53 -5.83 -8.06 22.89
C SER A 53 -5.01 -7.98 21.59
N ILE A 54 -4.03 -7.08 21.55
CA ILE A 54 -3.03 -6.95 20.50
C ILE A 54 -1.67 -6.59 21.14
N GLU A 55 -0.61 -6.59 20.34
CA GLU A 55 0.71 -6.12 20.77
C GLU A 55 1.01 -4.72 20.24
N SER A 56 1.63 -3.92 21.11
CA SER A 56 2.33 -2.69 20.75
C SER A 56 3.83 -3.01 20.74
N ILE A 57 4.49 -2.75 19.63
CA ILE A 57 5.88 -3.13 19.37
C ILE A 57 6.70 -1.88 19.06
N ILE A 58 7.94 -1.85 19.52
CA ILE A 58 8.97 -0.94 19.00
C ILE A 58 10.05 -1.79 18.33
N PHE A 59 10.37 -1.49 17.07
CA PHE A 59 11.45 -2.17 16.34
C PHE A 59 12.52 -1.21 15.82
N LYS A 60 13.73 -1.73 15.59
CA LYS A 60 14.89 -0.98 15.10
C LYS A 60 14.99 -1.02 13.57
N SER A 61 14.64 0.09 12.94
CA SER A 61 14.71 0.32 11.50
C SER A 61 16.11 0.81 11.06
N LEU A 62 16.19 1.55 9.96
CA LEU A 62 17.42 2.05 9.33
C LEU A 62 18.25 2.94 10.26
N SER A 63 19.50 3.18 9.87
CA SER A 63 20.31 4.22 10.52
C SER A 63 19.70 5.60 10.23
N TYR A 64 19.64 6.43 11.26
CA TYR A 64 19.10 7.77 11.23
C TYR A 64 19.91 8.59 12.23
N LYS A 65 20.51 9.74 11.85
CA LYS A 65 21.28 10.61 12.75
C LYS A 65 22.24 9.85 13.69
N GLY A 66 23.04 8.93 13.14
CA GLY A 66 24.06 8.18 13.90
C GLY A 66 23.56 7.07 14.83
N HIS A 67 22.25 6.77 14.85
CA HIS A 67 21.68 5.66 15.64
C HIS A 67 20.71 4.81 14.82
N ARG A 68 20.28 3.66 15.35
CA ARG A 68 19.22 2.84 14.74
C ARG A 68 17.87 3.39 15.15
N LYS A 69 17.07 3.81 14.15
CA LYS A 69 15.78 4.46 14.39
C LYS A 69 14.77 3.50 15.01
N SER A 70 14.08 3.95 16.05
CA SER A 70 12.94 3.25 16.64
C SER A 70 11.67 3.53 15.84
N VAL A 71 10.87 2.48 15.61
CA VAL A 71 9.58 2.59 14.92
C VAL A 71 8.52 1.87 15.74
N PHE A 72 7.43 2.58 16.05
CA PHE A 72 6.29 2.01 16.73
C PHE A 72 5.37 1.27 15.74
N ALA A 73 4.82 0.14 16.18
CA ALA A 73 3.81 -0.60 15.43
C ALA A 73 2.79 -1.29 16.35
N TYR A 74 1.59 -1.51 15.83
CA TYR A 74 0.62 -2.45 16.36
C TYR A 74 0.69 -3.76 15.58
N TYR A 75 0.63 -4.88 16.29
CA TYR A 75 0.55 -6.23 15.72
C TYR A 75 -0.64 -6.99 16.29
N ALA A 76 -1.41 -7.66 15.44
CA ALA A 76 -2.48 -8.55 15.88
C ALA A 76 -2.67 -9.74 14.93
N THR A 77 -3.12 -10.84 15.52
CA THR A 77 -3.55 -12.05 14.83
C THR A 77 -4.97 -12.43 15.27
N PRO A 78 -5.65 -13.35 14.57
CA PRO A 78 -6.93 -13.89 15.03
C PRO A 78 -6.82 -14.53 16.42
N GLY A 79 -5.79 -15.37 16.64
CA GLY A 79 -5.58 -16.03 17.93
C GLY A 79 -5.33 -15.07 19.09
N MET A 80 -4.70 -13.91 18.87
CA MET A 80 -4.59 -12.87 19.92
C MET A 80 -5.96 -12.28 20.28
N LEU A 81 -6.81 -12.00 19.30
CA LEU A 81 -8.15 -11.46 19.53
C LEU A 81 -9.07 -12.46 20.24
N ASP A 82 -8.93 -13.75 19.93
CA ASP A 82 -9.76 -14.82 20.46
C ASP A 82 -9.17 -15.48 21.73
N GLY A 83 -7.98 -15.07 22.16
CA GLY A 83 -7.28 -15.64 23.31
C GLY A 83 -6.67 -17.04 23.08
N ASN A 84 -6.55 -17.47 21.82
CA ASN A 84 -5.98 -18.76 21.42
C ASN A 84 -4.89 -18.60 20.33
N ILE A 85 -3.75 -18.03 20.72
CA ILE A 85 -2.58 -17.85 19.84
C ILE A 85 -2.06 -19.17 19.27
N SER A 86 -2.23 -20.30 19.99
CA SER A 86 -1.80 -21.62 19.52
C SER A 86 -2.52 -22.11 18.25
N GLY A 87 -3.68 -21.50 17.95
CA GLY A 87 -4.44 -21.75 16.73
C GLY A 87 -3.87 -21.06 15.49
N ASP A 88 -3.03 -20.04 15.66
CA ASP A 88 -2.47 -19.27 14.55
C ASP A 88 -1.38 -20.07 13.83
N LYS A 89 -1.67 -20.47 12.59
CA LYS A 89 -0.75 -21.24 11.76
C LYS A 89 -0.82 -20.79 10.31
N LYS A 90 0.34 -20.45 9.75
CA LYS A 90 0.49 -20.04 8.34
C LYS A 90 -0.49 -18.93 7.95
N LEU A 91 -0.71 -17.94 8.81
CA LEU A 91 -1.57 -16.80 8.53
C LEU A 91 -1.03 -15.99 7.35
N PRO A 92 -1.87 -15.51 6.42
CA PRO A 92 -1.43 -14.46 5.51
C PRO A 92 -1.12 -13.18 6.30
N GLY A 93 -0.07 -12.48 5.89
CA GLY A 93 0.38 -11.24 6.51
C GLY A 93 -0.12 -9.99 5.79
N ILE A 94 -0.34 -8.89 6.50
CA ILE A 94 -0.59 -7.59 5.87
C ILE A 94 0.08 -6.43 6.59
N ILE A 95 0.74 -5.56 5.82
CA ILE A 95 1.30 -4.29 6.29
C ILE A 95 0.33 -3.15 5.97
N LEU A 96 0.07 -2.32 6.98
CA LEU A 96 -0.91 -1.23 6.94
C LEU A 96 -0.20 0.11 7.15
N VAL A 97 -0.19 0.97 6.13
CA VAL A 97 0.57 2.23 6.14
C VAL A 97 -0.36 3.44 6.20
N HIS A 98 -0.23 4.25 7.25
CA HIS A 98 -1.09 5.42 7.43
C HIS A 98 -0.76 6.57 6.47
N GLY A 99 -1.76 7.41 6.20
CA GLY A 99 -1.59 8.69 5.50
C GLY A 99 -1.10 9.82 6.39
N GLY A 100 -0.84 10.98 5.78
CA GLY A 100 -0.32 12.15 6.47
C GLY A 100 -1.20 12.60 7.65
N GLY A 101 -0.57 13.16 8.68
CA GLY A 101 -1.23 13.49 9.95
C GLY A 101 -1.74 12.30 10.78
N GLY A 102 -1.62 11.07 10.24
CA GLY A 102 -2.01 9.82 10.91
C GLY A 102 -0.98 9.30 11.91
N MET A 103 -1.19 8.05 12.31
CA MET A 103 -0.35 7.24 13.21
C MET A 103 -0.50 5.75 12.86
N ALA A 104 0.20 4.85 13.56
CA ALA A 104 -0.19 3.43 13.60
C ALA A 104 -1.63 3.28 14.17
N PHE A 105 -2.56 2.74 13.38
CA PHE A 105 -3.97 2.65 13.78
C PHE A 105 -4.33 1.27 14.36
N ARG A 106 -4.60 1.22 15.67
CA ARG A 106 -5.07 0.03 16.39
C ARG A 106 -6.29 -0.61 15.73
N ASP A 107 -7.32 0.18 15.46
CA ASP A 107 -8.59 -0.31 14.89
C ASP A 107 -8.40 -0.94 13.50
N TRP A 108 -7.43 -0.46 12.73
CA TRP A 108 -7.16 -0.97 11.39
C TRP A 108 -6.48 -2.34 11.45
N VAL A 109 -5.54 -2.52 12.38
CA VAL A 109 -4.89 -3.81 12.65
C VAL A 109 -5.91 -4.85 13.13
N VAL A 110 -6.76 -4.48 14.10
CA VAL A 110 -7.82 -5.36 14.62
C VAL A 110 -8.79 -5.79 13.51
N GLN A 111 -9.17 -4.86 12.63
CA GLN A 111 -10.04 -5.14 11.49
C GLN A 111 -9.45 -6.20 10.54
N TRP A 112 -8.15 -6.19 10.28
CA TRP A 112 -7.51 -7.19 9.43
C TRP A 112 -7.28 -8.52 10.17
N ALA A 113 -6.94 -8.47 11.46
CA ALA A 113 -6.88 -9.67 12.29
C ALA A 113 -8.22 -10.41 12.32
N LYS A 114 -9.35 -9.70 12.48
CA LYS A 114 -10.70 -10.29 12.35
C LYS A 114 -10.99 -10.92 10.97
N ARG A 115 -10.28 -10.49 9.92
CA ARG A 115 -10.34 -11.10 8.57
C ARG A 115 -9.37 -12.28 8.41
N GLY A 116 -8.77 -12.75 9.50
CA GLY A 116 -7.88 -13.92 9.51
C GLY A 116 -6.43 -13.61 9.15
N TYR A 117 -5.95 -12.39 9.35
CA TYR A 117 -4.59 -11.97 8.97
C TYR A 117 -3.69 -11.76 10.18
N ALA A 118 -2.39 -12.04 10.02
CA ALA A 118 -1.37 -11.42 10.86
C ALA A 118 -1.15 -9.99 10.34
N ALA A 119 -1.65 -9.00 11.07
CA ALA A 119 -1.70 -7.62 10.61
C ALA A 119 -0.75 -6.75 11.42
N LEU A 120 0.02 -5.90 10.73
CA LEU A 120 0.93 -4.95 11.36
C LEU A 120 0.73 -3.55 10.78
N ALA A 121 0.40 -2.57 11.63
CA ALA A 121 0.36 -1.15 11.27
C ALA A 121 1.47 -0.42 12.01
N LEU A 122 2.29 0.31 11.26
CA LEU A 122 3.43 1.07 11.78
C LEU A 122 3.18 2.57 11.72
N ASP A 123 3.86 3.31 12.59
CA ASP A 123 3.97 4.77 12.53
C ASP A 123 5.22 5.16 11.71
N THR A 124 5.08 6.14 10.83
CA THR A 124 6.19 6.62 9.95
C THR A 124 6.71 8.00 10.37
N ARG A 125 6.26 8.50 11.53
CA ARG A 125 6.50 9.87 12.01
C ARG A 125 7.31 9.90 13.31
N GLY A 126 7.67 8.74 13.86
CA GLY A 126 8.41 8.63 15.11
C GLY A 126 7.53 8.75 16.35
N ASN A 127 6.23 8.48 16.24
CA ASN A 127 5.26 8.61 17.33
C ASN A 127 4.74 7.25 17.80
N GLY A 128 4.35 7.18 19.08
CA GLY A 128 3.72 6.03 19.70
C GLY A 128 2.18 6.08 19.65
N ALA A 129 1.56 5.18 20.41
CA ALA A 129 0.10 5.00 20.52
C ALA A 129 -0.69 6.30 20.82
N ASP A 130 -0.12 7.22 21.59
CA ASP A 130 -0.75 8.45 22.05
C ASP A 130 -0.30 9.70 21.27
N LYS A 131 0.28 9.50 20.07
CA LYS A 131 0.94 10.55 19.26
C LYS A 131 2.12 11.23 19.95
N LYS A 132 2.62 10.72 21.07
CA LYS A 132 3.86 11.23 21.65
C LYS A 132 5.05 10.65 20.93
N HIS A 133 6.06 11.49 20.74
CA HIS A 133 7.31 11.10 20.14
C HIS A 133 8.00 10.03 21.00
N ILE A 134 8.46 8.95 20.37
CA ILE A 134 9.18 7.86 21.05
C ILE A 134 10.68 8.10 21.01
N ALA A 135 11.41 7.54 21.98
CA ALA A 135 12.87 7.62 22.00
C ALA A 135 13.49 7.00 20.73
N GLY A 136 14.30 7.80 20.02
CA GLY A 136 14.95 7.41 18.77
C GLY A 136 14.00 7.31 17.57
N GLY A 137 12.79 7.89 17.65
CA GLY A 137 11.87 7.99 16.52
C GLY A 137 12.34 8.98 15.45
N PHE A 138 11.65 9.00 14.30
CA PHE A 138 11.85 10.07 13.31
C PHE A 138 11.46 11.43 13.89
N GLU A 139 12.28 12.46 13.68
CA GLU A 139 12.06 13.77 14.30
C GLU A 139 11.33 14.72 13.33
N GLU A 140 10.13 15.13 13.70
CA GLU A 140 9.36 16.15 12.98
C GLU A 140 9.65 17.54 13.55
N LYS A 141 10.24 18.43 12.74
CA LYS A 141 10.42 19.83 13.12
C LYS A 141 9.06 20.51 13.21
N GLY A 142 8.76 21.14 14.36
CA GLY A 142 7.49 21.82 14.58
C GLY A 142 6.25 20.91 14.61
N GLY A 143 6.42 19.58 14.68
CA GLY A 143 5.32 18.61 14.62
C GLY A 143 4.73 18.39 13.23
N GLU A 144 5.39 18.88 12.18
CA GLU A 144 5.00 18.70 10.79
C GLU A 144 5.91 17.69 10.10
N THR A 145 5.31 16.73 9.37
CA THR A 145 6.07 15.77 8.58
C THR A 145 6.69 16.48 7.37
N PRO A 146 8.01 16.40 7.16
CA PRO A 146 8.67 17.06 6.04
C PRO A 146 8.54 16.22 4.76
N TYR A 147 7.32 16.08 4.24
CA TYR A 147 6.98 15.16 3.14
C TYR A 147 7.82 15.36 1.87
N PHE A 148 8.19 16.61 1.59
CA PHE A 148 8.90 17.00 0.37
C PHE A 148 10.33 17.51 0.61
N ASP A 149 10.83 17.41 1.84
CA ASP A 149 12.16 17.93 2.17
C ASP A 149 13.28 17.02 1.65
N VAL A 150 14.10 17.57 0.77
CA VAL A 150 15.32 16.94 0.23
C VAL A 150 16.59 17.71 0.61
N THR A 151 16.48 18.68 1.52
CA THR A 151 17.59 19.54 1.95
C THR A 151 18.47 18.89 3.03
N LEU A 152 17.95 17.87 3.71
CA LEU A 152 18.68 17.06 4.69
C LEU A 152 19.57 16.00 4.00
N PRO A 153 20.60 15.46 4.69
CA PRO A 153 21.30 14.27 4.21
C PRO A 153 20.32 13.15 3.85
N LEU A 154 20.58 12.39 2.78
CA LEU A 154 19.66 11.40 2.22
C LEU A 154 19.04 10.48 3.29
N LYS A 155 19.87 9.92 4.18
CA LYS A 155 19.45 9.01 5.25
C LYS A 155 18.71 9.71 6.40
N GLU A 156 18.50 11.01 6.34
CA GLU A 156 17.72 11.79 7.31
C GLU A 156 16.41 12.32 6.71
N GLN A 157 16.21 12.16 5.39
CA GLN A 157 14.99 12.58 4.71
C GLN A 157 13.82 11.64 5.08
N TRP A 158 12.64 12.22 5.26
CA TRP A 158 11.48 11.45 5.73
C TRP A 158 11.11 10.30 4.80
N LEU A 159 11.06 10.52 3.49
CA LEU A 159 10.61 9.49 2.56
C LEU A 159 11.61 8.33 2.47
N TYR A 160 12.92 8.61 2.53
CA TYR A 160 13.96 7.59 2.68
C TYR A 160 13.69 6.68 3.87
N GLN A 161 13.47 7.32 5.01
CA GLN A 161 13.26 6.68 6.29
C GLN A 161 11.94 5.88 6.33
N ALA A 162 10.85 6.46 5.83
CA ALA A 162 9.53 5.82 5.82
C ALA A 162 9.45 4.62 4.88
N VAL A 163 10.06 4.67 3.69
CA VAL A 163 10.16 3.50 2.78
C VAL A 163 10.94 2.38 3.47
N GLY A 164 12.05 2.72 4.13
CA GLY A 164 12.86 1.79 4.89
C GLY A 164 12.08 1.11 6.03
N ASP A 165 11.32 1.90 6.79
CA ASP A 165 10.48 1.41 7.89
C ASP A 165 9.45 0.40 7.44
N VAL A 166 8.78 0.66 6.32
CA VAL A 166 7.74 -0.25 5.81
C VAL A 166 8.37 -1.57 5.35
N ILE A 167 9.53 -1.54 4.69
CA ILE A 167 10.23 -2.77 4.28
C ILE A 167 10.74 -3.53 5.52
N LYS A 168 11.28 -2.83 6.53
CA LYS A 168 11.72 -3.44 7.79
C LYS A 168 10.56 -4.02 8.60
N ALA A 169 9.41 -3.35 8.65
CA ALA A 169 8.19 -3.86 9.26
C ALA A 169 7.70 -5.13 8.55
N HIS A 170 7.83 -5.20 7.22
CA HIS A 170 7.55 -6.44 6.49
C HIS A 170 8.52 -7.55 6.86
N THR A 171 9.82 -7.27 6.93
CA THR A 171 10.82 -8.26 7.38
C THR A 171 10.54 -8.73 8.82
N LEU A 172 10.13 -7.84 9.72
CA LEU A 172 9.69 -8.18 11.08
C LEU A 172 8.47 -9.11 11.05
N LEU A 173 7.41 -8.74 10.32
CA LEU A 173 6.20 -9.56 10.19
C LEU A 173 6.52 -10.96 9.68
N LEU A 174 7.42 -11.07 8.70
CA LEU A 174 7.87 -12.35 8.16
C LEU A 174 8.68 -13.19 9.16
N SER A 175 9.21 -12.59 10.23
CA SER A 175 9.97 -13.32 11.26
C SER A 175 9.07 -14.09 12.23
N PHE A 176 7.80 -13.72 12.35
CA PHE A 176 6.86 -14.36 13.25
C PHE A 176 6.47 -15.76 12.76
N PRO A 177 6.53 -16.80 13.62
CA PRO A 177 6.40 -18.21 13.22
C PRO A 177 5.01 -18.56 12.67
N GLU A 178 3.98 -17.84 13.09
CA GLU A 178 2.60 -18.01 12.64
C GLU A 178 2.36 -17.45 11.24
N VAL A 179 3.26 -16.62 10.68
CA VAL A 179 3.08 -15.93 9.40
C VAL A 179 3.56 -16.79 8.22
N ASP A 180 2.71 -16.94 7.20
CA ASP A 180 3.08 -17.52 5.93
C ASP A 180 3.82 -16.50 5.06
N LYS A 181 5.15 -16.67 4.99
CA LYS A 181 6.05 -15.82 4.22
C LYS A 181 5.72 -15.72 2.72
N LYS A 182 4.92 -16.64 2.18
CA LYS A 182 4.51 -16.63 0.77
C LYS A 182 3.23 -15.86 0.52
N ARG A 183 2.52 -15.41 1.56
CA ARG A 183 1.19 -14.80 1.47
C ARG A 183 1.12 -13.47 2.21
N THR A 184 1.84 -12.47 1.72
CA THR A 184 1.81 -11.12 2.29
C THR A 184 1.29 -10.06 1.33
N ALA A 185 0.61 -9.06 1.90
CA ALA A 185 0.06 -7.91 1.19
C ALA A 185 0.47 -6.59 1.86
N ILE A 186 0.26 -5.50 1.13
CA ILE A 186 0.42 -4.14 1.65
C ILE A 186 -0.73 -3.25 1.19
N THR A 187 -1.24 -2.42 2.09
CA THR A 187 -2.14 -1.33 1.73
C THR A 187 -1.79 -0.08 2.52
N GLY A 188 -2.04 1.07 1.93
CA GLY A 188 -1.76 2.34 2.55
C GLY A 188 -2.62 3.46 2.00
N ILE A 189 -2.86 4.47 2.84
CA ILE A 189 -3.81 5.55 2.57
C ILE A 189 -3.06 6.85 2.34
N SER A 190 -3.40 7.63 1.31
CA SER A 190 -2.80 8.95 1.01
C SER A 190 -1.27 8.84 0.89
N TRP A 191 -0.49 9.51 1.74
CA TRP A 191 0.96 9.30 1.85
C TRP A 191 1.36 7.83 2.10
N GLY A 192 0.57 7.06 2.85
CA GLY A 192 0.77 5.61 2.96
C GLY A 192 0.52 4.88 1.64
N GLY A 193 -0.34 5.41 0.76
CA GLY A 193 -0.54 4.92 -0.59
C GLY A 193 0.65 5.25 -1.51
N VAL A 194 1.26 6.43 -1.35
CA VAL A 194 2.53 6.81 -2.01
C VAL A 194 3.63 5.83 -1.60
N LEU A 195 3.81 5.60 -0.30
CA LEU A 195 4.75 4.62 0.24
C LEU A 195 4.43 3.20 -0.26
N THR A 196 3.15 2.82 -0.33
CA THR A 196 2.71 1.52 -0.86
C THR A 196 3.15 1.34 -2.32
N CYS A 197 3.05 2.37 -3.15
CA CYS A 197 3.51 2.31 -4.55
C CYS A 197 5.02 2.05 -4.64
N ILE A 198 5.82 2.77 -3.86
CA ILE A 198 7.29 2.65 -3.86
C ILE A 198 7.70 1.28 -3.28
N VAL A 199 7.26 0.98 -2.07
CA VAL A 199 7.65 -0.22 -1.33
C VAL A 199 7.19 -1.48 -2.05
N SER A 200 5.96 -1.53 -2.58
CA SER A 200 5.54 -2.68 -3.38
C SER A 200 6.26 -2.76 -4.72
N SER A 201 6.90 -1.71 -5.21
CA SER A 201 7.75 -1.82 -6.39
C SER A 201 9.13 -2.41 -6.07
N LEU A 202 9.64 -2.16 -4.86
CA LEU A 202 10.96 -2.61 -4.39
C LEU A 202 10.91 -4.00 -3.74
N ASP A 203 9.89 -4.34 -2.98
CA ASP A 203 9.85 -5.58 -2.18
C ASP A 203 8.99 -6.69 -2.83
N ALA A 204 9.62 -7.56 -3.60
CA ALA A 204 8.97 -8.66 -4.33
C ALA A 204 8.34 -9.76 -3.45
N ARG A 205 8.56 -9.70 -2.14
CA ARG A 205 7.93 -10.63 -1.20
C ARG A 205 6.43 -10.39 -1.12
N PHE A 206 5.97 -9.14 -1.21
CA PHE A 206 4.53 -8.81 -1.33
C PHE A 206 3.92 -9.40 -2.59
N LYS A 207 2.79 -10.10 -2.43
CA LYS A 207 2.03 -10.73 -3.52
C LYS A 207 0.98 -9.84 -4.12
N VAL A 208 0.52 -8.83 -3.38
CA VAL A 208 -0.52 -7.90 -3.79
C VAL A 208 -0.39 -6.58 -3.05
N ALA A 209 -0.69 -5.47 -3.72
CA ALA A 209 -0.67 -4.14 -3.13
C ALA A 209 -1.96 -3.36 -3.44
N VAL A 210 -2.38 -2.51 -2.51
CA VAL A 210 -3.55 -1.63 -2.68
C VAL A 210 -3.25 -0.23 -2.16
N PRO A 211 -2.69 0.67 -3.00
CA PRO A 211 -2.61 2.09 -2.65
C PRO A 211 -4.00 2.74 -2.73
N VAL A 212 -4.38 3.42 -1.64
CA VAL A 212 -5.64 4.15 -1.49
C VAL A 212 -5.33 5.64 -1.52
N TYR A 213 -5.93 6.38 -2.44
CA TYR A 213 -5.62 7.77 -2.81
C TYR A 213 -4.20 7.97 -3.37
N GLY A 214 -3.15 7.30 -2.86
CA GLY A 214 -1.77 7.51 -3.31
C GLY A 214 -1.46 7.00 -4.73
N CYS A 215 -0.69 7.80 -5.48
CA CYS A 215 -0.16 7.48 -6.81
C CYS A 215 1.14 8.27 -7.08
N GLY A 216 1.74 8.13 -8.27
CA GLY A 216 2.84 8.96 -8.77
C GLY A 216 2.37 10.09 -9.68
N PHE A 217 3.31 10.76 -10.36
CA PHE A 217 3.08 11.99 -11.12
C PHE A 217 2.54 13.12 -10.24
N LEU A 218 3.13 13.29 -9.06
CA LEU A 218 2.68 14.24 -8.04
C LEU A 218 2.95 15.69 -8.42
N GLY A 219 3.97 15.95 -9.25
CA GLY A 219 4.23 17.27 -9.85
C GLY A 219 3.11 17.76 -10.77
N GLU A 220 2.08 16.94 -11.02
CA GLU A 220 0.93 17.28 -11.86
C GLU A 220 -0.41 17.06 -11.11
N SER A 221 -0.38 16.75 -9.81
CA SER A 221 -1.54 16.24 -9.08
C SER A 221 -2.01 17.18 -7.98
N GLY A 222 -3.07 17.96 -8.25
CA GLY A 222 -3.83 18.72 -7.25
C GLY A 222 -2.98 19.44 -6.20
N ARG A 223 -3.30 19.23 -4.92
CA ARG A 223 -2.55 19.82 -3.80
C ARG A 223 -1.11 19.33 -3.68
N MET A 224 -0.77 18.13 -4.18
CA MET A 224 0.62 17.66 -4.18
C MET A 224 1.48 18.53 -5.09
N LYS A 225 0.97 18.87 -6.27
CA LYS A 225 1.63 19.83 -7.18
C LYS A 225 1.80 21.19 -6.50
N GLN A 226 0.76 21.71 -5.84
CA GLN A 226 0.83 23.02 -5.17
C GLN A 226 1.94 23.06 -4.10
N GLN A 227 2.11 21.98 -3.33
CA GLN A 227 3.17 21.89 -2.33
C GLN A 227 4.56 21.75 -2.97
N LEU A 228 4.68 20.98 -4.05
CA LEU A 228 5.93 20.82 -4.81
C LEU A 228 6.35 22.12 -5.52
N ASP A 229 5.40 22.87 -6.08
CA ASP A 229 5.64 24.17 -6.73
C ASP A 229 6.11 25.25 -5.73
N ALA A 230 5.83 25.07 -4.43
CA ALA A 230 6.26 26.00 -3.39
C ALA A 230 7.73 25.81 -2.96
N LEU A 231 8.38 24.73 -3.40
CA LEU A 231 9.80 24.48 -3.15
C LEU A 231 10.67 25.27 -4.12
N ALA A 232 11.96 25.37 -3.82
CA ALA A 232 12.93 25.77 -4.83
C ALA A 232 12.90 24.76 -6.00
N GLU A 233 13.01 25.26 -7.23
CA GLU A 233 12.93 24.42 -8.44
C GLU A 233 13.87 23.21 -8.39
N LYS A 234 15.12 23.41 -7.96
CA LYS A 234 16.09 22.34 -7.78
C LYS A 234 15.62 21.27 -6.80
N ASP A 235 15.01 21.67 -5.68
CA ASP A 235 14.55 20.75 -4.64
C ASP A 235 13.32 19.98 -5.09
N ARG A 236 12.38 20.66 -5.78
CA ARG A 236 11.24 20.03 -6.44
C ARG A 236 11.69 18.96 -7.43
N ASP A 237 12.60 19.30 -8.32
CA ASP A 237 13.06 18.39 -9.38
C ASP A 237 13.85 17.22 -8.78
N THR A 238 14.64 17.47 -7.73
CA THR A 238 15.34 16.43 -6.95
C THR A 238 14.33 15.48 -6.31
N TRP A 239 13.31 16.01 -5.63
CA TRP A 239 12.28 15.17 -5.01
C TRP A 239 11.54 14.33 -6.06
N LEU A 240 11.13 14.92 -7.19
CA LEU A 240 10.45 14.19 -8.25
C LEU A 240 11.32 13.06 -8.82
N ALA A 241 12.63 13.30 -9.01
CA ALA A 241 13.56 12.29 -9.49
C ALA A 241 13.85 11.19 -8.45
N GLN A 242 13.89 11.54 -7.18
CA GLN A 242 14.23 10.61 -6.09
C GLN A 242 13.03 9.79 -5.61
N TYR A 243 11.85 10.38 -5.57
CA TYR A 243 10.80 9.94 -4.67
C TYR A 243 9.41 9.82 -5.28
N ASP A 244 9.16 10.43 -6.44
CA ASP A 244 7.87 10.25 -7.09
C ASP A 244 7.64 8.75 -7.39
N PRO A 245 6.49 8.17 -7.02
CA PRO A 245 6.21 6.76 -7.27
C PRO A 245 6.33 6.33 -8.74
N SER A 246 6.19 7.25 -9.71
CA SER A 246 6.37 6.96 -11.13
C SER A 246 7.78 6.44 -11.46
N VAL A 247 8.79 6.80 -10.68
CA VAL A 247 10.17 6.28 -10.82
C VAL A 247 10.22 4.77 -10.54
N TYR A 248 9.38 4.28 -9.64
CA TYR A 248 9.46 2.92 -9.11
C TYR A 248 8.44 1.96 -9.72
N LEU A 249 7.24 2.45 -10.07
CA LEU A 249 6.09 1.62 -10.45
C LEU A 249 6.33 0.68 -11.63
N SER A 250 7.28 0.99 -12.52
CA SER A 250 7.70 0.09 -13.60
C SER A 250 8.27 -1.24 -13.08
N ARG A 251 8.82 -1.26 -11.85
CA ARG A 251 9.31 -2.46 -11.16
C ARG A 251 8.18 -3.31 -10.55
N MET A 252 6.97 -2.77 -10.39
CA MET A 252 5.82 -3.50 -9.85
C MET A 252 5.26 -4.52 -10.84
N LYS A 253 5.67 -5.78 -10.69
CA LYS A 253 5.22 -6.92 -11.54
C LYS A 253 4.06 -7.72 -10.94
N ARG A 254 3.72 -7.48 -9.68
CA ARG A 254 2.64 -8.16 -8.96
C ARG A 254 1.32 -7.38 -9.12
N PRO A 255 0.17 -8.01 -8.83
CA PRO A 255 -1.12 -7.33 -8.84
C PRO A 255 -1.14 -6.09 -7.92
N ILE A 256 -1.66 -4.98 -8.46
CA ILE A 256 -1.86 -3.73 -7.72
C ILE A 256 -3.24 -3.15 -8.04
N LEU A 257 -4.00 -2.75 -7.04
CA LEU A 257 -5.30 -2.08 -7.21
C LEU A 257 -5.19 -0.63 -6.73
N PHE A 258 -5.31 0.32 -7.65
CA PHE A 258 -5.37 1.73 -7.30
C PHE A 258 -6.80 2.13 -6.95
N LEU A 259 -7.01 2.63 -5.74
CA LEU A 259 -8.32 3.07 -5.26
C LEU A 259 -8.36 4.59 -5.10
N ASN A 260 -9.30 5.28 -5.75
CA ASN A 260 -9.49 6.73 -5.59
C ASN A 260 -10.94 7.20 -5.54
N GLY A 261 -11.11 8.45 -5.11
CA GLY A 261 -12.32 9.23 -5.34
C GLY A 261 -12.26 10.07 -6.62
N THR A 262 -13.41 10.30 -7.25
CA THR A 262 -13.54 11.27 -8.36
C THR A 262 -13.34 12.73 -7.93
N ASN A 263 -13.45 13.00 -6.63
CA ASN A 263 -13.39 14.29 -5.95
C ASN A 263 -12.12 14.44 -5.10
N ASP A 264 -11.10 13.61 -5.34
CA ASP A 264 -9.85 13.68 -4.59
C ASP A 264 -9.07 14.95 -4.97
N VAL A 265 -8.73 15.74 -3.97
CA VAL A 265 -8.06 17.05 -4.14
C VAL A 265 -6.54 16.94 -4.13
N HIS A 266 -6.01 15.80 -3.67
CA HIS A 266 -4.57 15.55 -3.55
C HIS A 266 -4.06 14.74 -4.72
N PHE A 267 -4.81 13.71 -5.12
CA PHE A 267 -4.41 12.71 -6.09
C PHE A 267 -5.41 12.66 -7.24
N TYR A 268 -5.14 13.39 -8.32
CA TYR A 268 -6.04 13.45 -9.46
C TYR A 268 -6.10 12.11 -10.22
N LEU A 269 -7.25 11.82 -10.82
CA LEU A 269 -7.47 10.59 -11.60
C LEU A 269 -6.48 10.45 -12.76
N SER A 270 -6.04 11.55 -13.37
CA SER A 270 -5.01 11.56 -14.43
C SER A 270 -3.66 11.04 -13.94
N SER A 271 -3.20 11.47 -12.77
CA SER A 271 -1.96 11.01 -12.15
C SER A 271 -2.06 9.55 -11.72
N MET A 272 -3.21 9.15 -11.17
CA MET A 272 -3.49 7.74 -10.86
C MET A 272 -3.46 6.85 -12.10
N THR A 273 -4.13 7.22 -13.20
CA THR A 273 -4.25 6.36 -14.38
C THR A 273 -2.91 6.20 -15.09
N ARG A 274 -2.10 7.26 -15.15
CA ARG A 274 -0.70 7.17 -15.60
C ARG A 274 0.13 6.27 -14.70
N SER A 275 -0.03 6.38 -13.38
CA SER A 275 0.66 5.51 -12.42
C SER A 275 0.29 4.04 -12.63
N ALA A 276 -1.00 3.74 -12.81
CA ALA A 276 -1.48 2.41 -13.09
C ALA A 276 -0.91 1.87 -14.42
N ALA A 277 -0.72 2.71 -15.44
CA ALA A 277 -0.16 2.30 -16.72
C ALA A 277 1.33 1.87 -16.63
N LEU A 278 2.08 2.34 -15.62
CA LEU A 278 3.47 1.93 -15.39
C LEU A 278 3.58 0.52 -14.79
N ALA A 279 2.59 0.10 -13.99
CA ALA A 279 2.61 -1.21 -13.33
C ALA A 279 2.03 -2.32 -14.23
N LYS A 280 2.67 -3.50 -14.24
CA LYS A 280 2.35 -4.57 -15.21
C LYS A 280 0.97 -5.21 -15.03
N LYS A 281 0.47 -5.27 -13.79
CA LYS A 281 -0.78 -5.95 -13.41
C LYS A 281 -1.68 -5.04 -12.58
N SER A 282 -1.85 -3.81 -13.04
CA SER A 282 -2.70 -2.83 -12.37
C SER A 282 -4.18 -3.04 -12.66
N ARG A 283 -5.01 -2.61 -11.70
CA ARG A 283 -6.44 -2.40 -11.85
C ARG A 283 -6.82 -1.07 -11.22
N LEU A 284 -7.95 -0.52 -11.64
CA LEU A 284 -8.51 0.73 -11.11
C LEU A 284 -9.80 0.45 -10.33
N LEU A 285 -9.97 1.15 -9.22
CA LEU A 285 -11.20 1.26 -8.47
C LEU A 285 -11.47 2.74 -8.16
N ILE A 286 -12.37 3.33 -8.93
CA ILE A 286 -12.74 4.73 -8.85
C ILE A 286 -14.14 4.80 -8.26
N LYS A 287 -14.24 5.47 -7.10
CA LYS A 287 -15.48 5.69 -6.38
C LYS A 287 -15.95 7.13 -6.59
N ARG A 288 -17.18 7.32 -7.06
CA ARG A 288 -17.77 8.66 -7.15
C ARG A 288 -18.00 9.22 -5.75
N GLY A 289 -17.43 10.39 -5.44
CA GLY A 289 -17.68 11.07 -4.16
C GLY A 289 -16.96 10.49 -2.94
N LEU A 290 -15.98 9.60 -3.12
CA LEU A 290 -15.22 9.06 -2.00
C LEU A 290 -14.41 10.15 -1.29
N ARG A 291 -14.66 10.31 0.01
CA ARG A 291 -14.03 11.34 0.84
C ARG A 291 -12.58 10.96 1.18
N HIS A 292 -11.65 11.87 0.98
CA HIS A 292 -10.25 11.68 1.35
C HIS A 292 -10.07 11.63 2.88
N SER A 293 -9.88 10.43 3.45
CA SER A 293 -9.55 10.23 4.87
C SER A 293 -9.10 8.79 5.14
N HIS A 294 -8.50 8.53 6.29
CA HIS A 294 -8.22 7.17 6.75
C HIS A 294 -9.50 6.32 6.84
N LYS A 295 -10.54 6.81 7.53
CA LYS A 295 -11.78 6.06 7.79
C LYS A 295 -12.49 5.66 6.50
N TYR A 296 -12.73 6.61 5.60
CA TYR A 296 -13.40 6.33 4.32
C TYR A 296 -12.50 5.55 3.35
N GLY A 297 -11.17 5.68 3.47
CA GLY A 297 -10.21 4.93 2.65
C GLY A 297 -10.20 3.44 2.98
N TRP A 298 -10.01 3.07 4.25
CA TRP A 298 -9.93 1.65 4.63
C TRP A 298 -11.29 0.93 4.68
N SER A 299 -12.42 1.65 4.62
CA SER A 299 -13.76 1.05 4.72
C SER A 299 -14.26 0.43 3.42
N ASN A 300 -13.44 0.40 2.36
CA ASN A 300 -13.81 -0.20 1.09
C ASN A 300 -13.49 -1.70 1.13
N GLU A 301 -14.51 -2.55 1.19
CA GLU A 301 -14.35 -4.01 1.24
C GLU A 301 -13.72 -4.59 -0.04
N GLU A 302 -13.69 -3.85 -1.16
CA GLU A 302 -12.92 -4.28 -2.32
C GLU A 302 -11.41 -4.39 -2.03
N ILE A 303 -10.89 -3.70 -1.02
CA ILE A 303 -9.49 -3.84 -0.59
C ILE A 303 -9.26 -5.26 -0.06
N SER A 304 -10.09 -5.72 0.87
CA SER A 304 -10.00 -7.08 1.44
C SER A 304 -10.26 -8.13 0.37
N ALA A 305 -11.31 -7.98 -0.44
CA ALA A 305 -11.62 -8.90 -1.53
C ALA A 305 -10.49 -8.98 -2.57
N PHE A 306 -9.86 -7.85 -2.94
CA PHE A 306 -8.75 -7.85 -3.88
C PHE A 306 -7.51 -8.54 -3.31
N VAL A 307 -7.22 -8.35 -2.03
CA VAL A 307 -6.12 -9.03 -1.34
C VAL A 307 -6.40 -10.53 -1.23
N ASN A 308 -7.61 -10.90 -0.77
CA ASN A 308 -8.04 -12.28 -0.57
C ASN A 308 -7.95 -13.12 -1.85
N GLN A 309 -8.27 -12.55 -3.02
CA GLN A 309 -8.21 -13.29 -4.29
C GLN A 309 -6.78 -13.77 -4.63
N TYR A 310 -5.75 -13.07 -4.15
CA TYR A 310 -4.34 -13.38 -4.43
C TYR A 310 -3.65 -14.14 -3.29
N LEU A 311 -4.23 -14.11 -2.09
CA LEU A 311 -3.74 -14.83 -0.92
C LEU A 311 -4.55 -16.10 -0.61
N GLY A 312 -5.48 -16.47 -1.51
CA GLY A 312 -6.19 -17.75 -1.54
C GLY A 312 -7.36 -17.87 -0.56
N LYS A 313 -8.06 -16.76 -0.28
CA LYS A 313 -9.14 -16.73 0.71
C LYS A 313 -10.54 -16.62 0.12
N GLU A 314 -10.74 -15.96 -1.02
CA GLU A 314 -12.08 -15.62 -1.52
C GLU A 314 -12.17 -15.58 -3.05
N GLU A 315 -13.40 -15.55 -3.54
CA GLU A 315 -13.73 -15.31 -4.94
C GLU A 315 -13.22 -13.97 -5.46
N ALA A 316 -12.61 -13.99 -6.64
CA ALA A 316 -12.02 -12.80 -7.26
C ALA A 316 -13.01 -11.65 -7.49
N LEU A 317 -12.48 -10.42 -7.46
CA LEU A 317 -13.21 -9.25 -7.97
C LEU A 317 -13.51 -9.40 -9.46
N PRO A 318 -14.60 -8.80 -9.96
CA PRO A 318 -14.86 -8.74 -11.39
C PRO A 318 -13.70 -8.09 -12.14
N CYS A 319 -13.54 -8.47 -13.40
CA CYS A 319 -12.42 -8.01 -14.20
C CYS A 319 -12.84 -7.64 -15.61
N ILE A 320 -12.64 -6.36 -15.95
CA ILE A 320 -12.89 -5.82 -17.28
C ILE A 320 -11.83 -6.35 -18.26
N ARG A 321 -12.28 -6.75 -19.45
CA ARG A 321 -11.48 -7.32 -20.54
C ARG A 321 -11.87 -6.66 -21.85
N LYS A 322 -10.91 -6.55 -22.78
CA LYS A 322 -11.14 -6.07 -24.16
C LYS A 322 -11.95 -4.74 -24.22
N GLU A 323 -11.71 -3.86 -23.26
CA GLU A 323 -12.39 -2.57 -23.21
C GLU A 323 -11.91 -1.68 -24.37
N SER A 324 -12.86 -1.08 -25.07
CA SER A 324 -12.63 -0.21 -26.21
C SER A 324 -13.71 0.88 -26.30
N ILE A 325 -13.41 1.94 -27.03
CA ILE A 325 -14.35 3.01 -27.35
C ILE A 325 -14.38 3.23 -28.86
N GLY A 326 -15.57 3.42 -29.42
CA GLY A 326 -15.78 3.77 -30.82
C GLY A 326 -17.21 4.25 -31.05
N ASN A 327 -17.39 5.20 -31.98
CA ASN A 327 -18.70 5.77 -32.35
C ASN A 327 -19.54 6.23 -31.13
N GLY A 328 -18.89 6.81 -30.12
CA GLY A 328 -19.56 7.29 -28.92
C GLY A 328 -20.00 6.21 -27.92
N VAL A 329 -19.64 4.94 -28.12
CA VAL A 329 -19.98 3.83 -27.21
C VAL A 329 -18.70 3.25 -26.59
N VAL A 330 -18.69 3.08 -25.26
CA VAL A 330 -17.68 2.27 -24.57
C VAL A 330 -18.23 0.88 -24.39
N LYS A 331 -17.43 -0.13 -24.73
CA LYS A 331 -17.81 -1.54 -24.60
C LYS A 331 -16.67 -2.41 -24.15
N GLY A 332 -17.00 -3.55 -23.58
CA GLY A 332 -16.02 -4.52 -23.14
C GLY A 332 -16.63 -5.86 -22.77
N GLN A 333 -15.77 -6.70 -22.19
CA GLN A 333 -16.12 -8.00 -21.64
C GLN A 333 -15.85 -8.00 -20.14
N VAL A 334 -16.57 -8.84 -19.40
CA VAL A 334 -16.33 -9.08 -17.98
C VAL A 334 -16.02 -10.55 -17.72
N SER A 335 -15.00 -10.77 -16.87
CA SER A 335 -14.72 -12.05 -16.25
C SER A 335 -14.97 -11.90 -14.76
N SER A 336 -15.94 -12.65 -14.22
CA SER A 336 -16.35 -12.57 -12.82
C SER A 336 -16.78 -13.95 -12.33
N PRO A 337 -16.47 -14.33 -11.08
CA PRO A 337 -16.97 -15.58 -10.48
C PRO A 337 -18.47 -15.51 -10.15
N VAL A 338 -19.00 -14.30 -9.96
CA VAL A 338 -20.40 -14.02 -9.67
C VAL A 338 -21.01 -13.13 -10.75
N SER A 339 -22.34 -13.07 -10.80
CA SER A 339 -23.07 -12.23 -11.76
C SER A 339 -22.76 -10.75 -11.59
N ILE A 340 -22.78 -10.01 -12.72
CA ILE A 340 -22.72 -8.55 -12.72
C ILE A 340 -24.15 -8.01 -12.64
N GLU A 341 -24.38 -7.11 -11.69
CA GLU A 341 -25.69 -6.48 -11.47
C GLU A 341 -25.80 -5.15 -12.22
N LYS A 342 -24.70 -4.36 -12.28
CA LYS A 342 -24.74 -2.99 -12.82
C LYS A 342 -23.53 -2.69 -13.70
N VAL A 343 -23.81 -2.06 -14.84
CA VAL A 343 -22.84 -1.35 -15.67
C VAL A 343 -23.16 0.14 -15.52
N THR A 344 -22.21 0.95 -15.08
CA THR A 344 -22.45 2.39 -14.85
C THR A 344 -21.30 3.19 -15.43
N LEU A 345 -21.61 4.08 -16.39
CA LEU A 345 -20.65 5.07 -16.86
C LEU A 345 -20.78 6.32 -16.00
N TYR A 346 -19.67 6.70 -15.38
CA TYR A 346 -19.53 7.99 -14.70
C TYR A 346 -18.84 8.97 -15.63
N TYR A 347 -19.38 10.18 -15.72
CA TYR A 347 -18.82 11.23 -16.59
C TYR A 347 -18.93 12.61 -15.97
N THR A 348 -18.12 13.53 -16.48
CA THR A 348 -18.26 14.95 -16.22
C THR A 348 -18.17 15.74 -17.53
N THR A 349 -18.86 16.86 -17.58
CA THR A 349 -18.78 17.87 -18.65
C THR A 349 -17.91 19.06 -18.23
N SER A 350 -17.37 19.04 -17.01
CA SER A 350 -16.50 20.08 -16.48
C SER A 350 -15.16 20.12 -17.23
N GLU A 351 -14.58 21.32 -17.30
CA GLU A 351 -13.26 21.59 -17.88
C GLU A 351 -12.41 22.42 -16.90
N GLY A 352 -11.12 22.58 -17.19
CA GLY A 352 -10.18 23.38 -16.40
C GLY A 352 -9.16 22.56 -15.60
N ALA A 353 -8.22 23.22 -14.93
CA ALA A 353 -7.11 22.54 -14.25
C ALA A 353 -7.49 21.96 -12.86
N VAL A 354 -8.55 22.46 -12.23
CA VAL A 354 -8.94 22.16 -10.85
C VAL A 354 -9.99 21.05 -10.82
N ALA A 355 -9.52 19.81 -10.98
CA ALA A 355 -10.37 18.63 -11.19
C ALA A 355 -11.26 18.26 -9.99
N ASP A 356 -10.95 18.75 -8.80
CA ASP A 356 -11.73 18.53 -7.57
C ASP A 356 -13.08 19.25 -7.54
N THR A 357 -13.30 20.22 -8.42
CA THR A 357 -14.58 20.91 -8.59
C THR A 357 -15.49 20.25 -9.63
N TYR A 358 -15.02 19.17 -10.28
CA TYR A 358 -15.77 18.55 -11.35
C TYR A 358 -17.04 17.88 -10.84
N HIS A 359 -18.15 18.16 -11.52
CA HIS A 359 -19.44 17.58 -11.19
C HIS A 359 -19.61 16.28 -11.98
N TRP A 360 -19.60 15.16 -11.25
CA TRP A 360 -19.72 13.82 -11.84
C TRP A 360 -21.18 13.35 -11.84
N ARG A 361 -21.64 12.94 -13.02
CA ARG A 361 -22.95 12.34 -13.31
C ARG A 361 -22.76 10.87 -13.71
N SER A 362 -23.86 10.14 -13.86
CA SER A 362 -23.83 8.75 -14.30
C SER A 362 -24.97 8.41 -15.24
N VAL A 363 -24.72 7.43 -16.11
CA VAL A 363 -25.74 6.74 -16.92
C VAL A 363 -25.55 5.23 -16.80
N SER A 364 -26.64 4.49 -16.89
CA SER A 364 -26.60 3.03 -16.91
C SER A 364 -26.13 2.53 -18.28
N GLY A 365 -25.37 1.45 -18.27
CA GLY A 365 -25.07 0.65 -19.46
C GLY A 365 -25.85 -0.65 -19.47
N ASP A 366 -25.71 -1.38 -20.57
CA ASP A 366 -26.34 -2.66 -20.78
C ASP A 366 -25.35 -3.81 -20.61
N LEU A 367 -25.86 -4.96 -20.18
CA LEU A 367 -25.11 -6.21 -20.00
C LEU A 367 -25.81 -7.34 -20.76
N TYR A 368 -25.08 -7.98 -21.66
CA TYR A 368 -25.56 -9.09 -22.49
C TYR A 368 -24.61 -10.29 -22.35
N GLY A 369 -24.95 -11.20 -21.45
CA GLY A 369 -24.07 -12.30 -21.06
C GLY A 369 -22.79 -11.78 -20.41
N ARG A 370 -21.65 -11.93 -21.10
CA ARG A 370 -20.34 -11.41 -20.64
C ARG A 370 -19.94 -10.10 -21.29
N ASN A 371 -20.70 -9.61 -22.27
CA ASN A 371 -20.40 -8.35 -22.94
C ASN A 371 -21.21 -7.23 -22.29
N TRP A 372 -20.62 -6.05 -22.22
CA TRP A 372 -21.30 -4.86 -21.74
C TRP A 372 -21.00 -3.68 -22.66
N GLU A 373 -21.92 -2.74 -22.73
CA GLU A 373 -21.74 -1.49 -23.46
C GLU A 373 -22.50 -0.35 -22.81
N VAL A 374 -22.07 0.87 -23.08
CA VAL A 374 -22.69 2.08 -22.57
C VAL A 374 -22.39 3.25 -23.50
N THR A 375 -23.43 3.97 -23.86
CA THR A 375 -23.33 5.18 -24.69
C THR A 375 -22.73 6.31 -23.85
N VAL A 376 -21.68 6.95 -24.38
CA VAL A 376 -21.06 8.13 -23.78
C VAL A 376 -21.98 9.33 -24.02
N PRO A 377 -22.45 10.01 -22.96
CA PRO A 377 -23.31 11.17 -23.11
C PRO A 377 -22.64 12.29 -23.92
N ASP A 378 -23.45 13.03 -24.69
CA ASP A 378 -22.97 14.19 -25.43
C ASP A 378 -22.37 15.24 -24.49
N GLY A 379 -21.27 15.84 -24.93
CA GLY A 379 -20.51 16.82 -24.14
C GLY A 379 -19.68 16.23 -22.99
N ALA A 380 -19.70 14.91 -22.75
CA ALA A 380 -18.80 14.28 -21.78
C ALA A 380 -17.33 14.58 -22.12
N LYS A 381 -16.59 15.10 -21.14
CA LYS A 381 -15.17 15.47 -21.27
C LYS A 381 -14.26 14.41 -20.70
N ILE A 382 -14.63 13.84 -19.55
CA ILE A 382 -13.93 12.72 -18.92
C ILE A 382 -14.98 11.71 -18.47
N TRP A 383 -14.70 10.42 -18.68
CA TRP A 383 -15.57 9.34 -18.22
C TRP A 383 -14.82 8.04 -17.95
N PHE A 384 -15.44 7.16 -17.18
CA PHE A 384 -15.00 5.79 -16.93
C PHE A 384 -16.22 4.91 -16.64
N VAL A 385 -16.05 3.60 -16.74
CA VAL A 385 -17.13 2.63 -16.46
C VAL A 385 -16.81 1.86 -15.18
N ASN A 386 -17.79 1.72 -14.30
CA ASN A 386 -17.76 0.76 -13.21
C ASN A 386 -18.66 -0.44 -13.54
N LEU A 387 -18.15 -1.64 -13.28
CA LEU A 387 -18.96 -2.84 -13.16
C LEU A 387 -19.17 -3.13 -11.67
N THR A 388 -20.41 -3.38 -11.28
CA THR A 388 -20.77 -3.80 -9.91
C THR A 388 -21.33 -5.22 -9.94
N ASP A 389 -20.76 -6.10 -9.13
CA ASP A 389 -21.26 -7.47 -9.00
C ASP A 389 -22.38 -7.60 -7.96
N THR A 390 -22.99 -8.78 -7.85
CA THR A 390 -24.08 -9.05 -6.90
C THR A 390 -23.67 -9.00 -5.43
N ARG A 391 -22.37 -8.90 -5.10
CA ARG A 391 -21.87 -8.65 -3.74
C ARG A 391 -21.79 -7.15 -3.44
N GLY A 392 -22.02 -6.31 -4.44
CA GLY A 392 -21.85 -4.85 -4.38
C GLY A 392 -20.42 -4.40 -4.67
N TYR A 393 -19.50 -5.30 -5.02
CA TYR A 393 -18.11 -4.94 -5.29
C TYR A 393 -17.96 -4.32 -6.67
N GLN A 394 -17.13 -3.28 -6.74
CA GLN A 394 -16.90 -2.52 -7.96
C GLN A 394 -15.49 -2.76 -8.53
N ILE A 395 -15.39 -2.64 -9.85
CA ILE A 395 -14.12 -2.46 -10.56
C ILE A 395 -14.31 -1.40 -11.64
N SER A 396 -13.26 -0.61 -11.90
CA SER A 396 -13.29 0.47 -12.89
C SER A 396 -12.51 0.11 -14.15
N GLY A 397 -13.05 0.54 -15.28
CA GLY A 397 -12.39 0.54 -16.57
C GLY A 397 -11.38 1.68 -16.70
N LYS A 398 -10.90 1.89 -17.92
CA LYS A 398 -10.01 3.02 -18.24
C LYS A 398 -10.76 4.34 -18.08
N VAL A 399 -10.00 5.37 -17.69
CA VAL A 399 -10.48 6.75 -17.76
C VAL A 399 -10.18 7.27 -19.16
N TYR A 400 -11.22 7.73 -19.83
CA TYR A 400 -11.15 8.36 -21.15
C TYR A 400 -11.32 9.87 -21.03
N ARG A 401 -10.79 10.59 -22.01
CA ARG A 401 -10.92 12.04 -22.13
C ARG A 401 -11.18 12.42 -23.59
N ARG A 402 -11.97 13.47 -23.81
CA ARG A 402 -12.17 14.16 -25.09
C ARG A 402 -11.46 15.50 -25.11
#